data_AF-A0A1G8C9U5-F1
#
_entry.id   AF-A0A1G8C9U5-F1
#
_cell.length_a   1.000
_cell.length_b   1.000
_cell.length_c   1.000
_cell.angle_alpha   90.00
_cell.angle_beta   90.00
_cell.angle_gamma   90.00
#
_symmetry.space_group_name_H-M   'P 1'
#
loop_
_entity.id
_entity.type
_entity.pdbx_description
1 polymer ?
#
loop_
_entity_poly.entity_id
_entity_poly.type
_entity_poly.pdbx_seq_one_letter_code
_entity_poly.pdbx_strand_id
1 'polypeptide(L)' 'MDVESAGGAWVDSEAHVGGNLVTGRAWPDHSAWMRAFLKVLRAAA' A
#
# COMPACT_ATOMS: atom_id res chain seq x y z
N MET A 1 -9.47 7.12 15.91
CA MET A 1 -8.98 7.97 14.81
C MET A 1 -8.41 7.01 13.80
N ASP A 2 -9.07 6.86 12.65
CA ASP A 2 -8.72 5.87 11.62
C ASP A 2 -8.52 6.60 10.27
N VAL A 3 -8.05 5.90 9.25
CA VAL A 3 -7.75 6.42 7.91
C VAL A 3 -8.95 7.14 7.28
N GLU A 4 -10.16 6.63 7.49
CA GLU A 4 -11.39 7.25 6.98
C GLU A 4 -11.70 8.57 7.68
N SER A 5 -11.45 8.65 8.99
CA SER A 5 -11.58 9.91 9.75
C SER A 5 -10.56 10.96 9.32
N ALA A 6 -9.45 10.54 8.70
CA ALA A 6 -8.42 11.42 8.15
C ALA A 6 -8.65 11.78 6.66
N GLY A 7 -9.80 11.38 6.09
CA GLY A 7 -10.15 11.64 4.68
C GLY A 7 -9.54 10.66 3.67
N GLY A 8 -8.92 9.57 4.14
CA GLY A 8 -8.51 8.46 3.29
C GLY A 8 -9.64 7.45 3.06
N ALA A 9 -9.38 6.45 2.22
CA ALA A 9 -10.29 5.33 1.99
C ALA A 9 -9.64 4.03 2.48
N TRP A 10 -10.38 3.23 3.25
CA TRP A 10 -9.96 1.86 3.56
C TRP A 10 -10.20 0.96 2.35
N VAL A 11 -9.16 0.26 1.91
CA VAL A 11 -9.24 -0.71 0.80
C VAL A 11 -8.78 -2.06 1.33
N ASP A 12 -9.67 -3.06 1.29
CA ASP A 12 -9.33 -4.42 1.73
C ASP A 12 -8.42 -5.11 0.70
N SER A 13 -7.13 -4.90 0.86
CA SER A 13 -6.07 -5.37 -0.04
C SER A 13 -4.80 -5.60 0.75
N GLU A 14 -4.11 -6.71 0.46
CA GLU A 14 -2.80 -7.00 1.06
C GLU A 14 -1.71 -6.02 0.57
N ALA A 15 -1.81 -5.50 -0.66
CA ALA A 15 -0.87 -4.52 -1.18
C ALA A 15 -1.59 -3.55 -2.12
N HIS A 16 -2.16 -2.49 -1.54
CA HIS A 16 -2.81 -1.45 -2.34
C HIS A 16 -1.78 -0.47 -2.91
N VAL A 17 -1.88 -0.17 -4.20
CA VAL A 17 -1.04 0.83 -4.87
C VAL A 17 -1.93 1.98 -5.35
N GLY A 18 -1.79 3.13 -4.71
CA GLY A 18 -2.44 4.38 -5.09
C GLY A 18 -1.41 5.35 -5.67
N GLY A 19 -1.26 5.39 -7.00
CA GLY A 19 -0.21 6.18 -7.64
C GLY A 19 1.19 5.66 -7.27
N ASN A 20 1.97 6.47 -6.55
CA ASN A 20 3.28 6.08 -6.01
C ASN A 20 3.23 5.62 -4.54
N LEU A 21 2.05 5.60 -3.92
CA LEU A 21 1.86 5.13 -2.55
C LEU A 21 1.57 3.63 -2.53
N VAL A 22 2.39 2.86 -1.82
CA VAL A 22 2.18 1.41 -1.58
C VAL A 22 1.82 1.20 -0.11
N THR A 23 0.63 0.67 0.18
CA THR A 23 0.10 0.45 1.54
C THR A 23 -0.40 -0.99 1.73
N GLY A 24 -0.49 -1.43 2.99
CA GLY A 24 -1.04 -2.72 3.41
C GLY A 24 -1.55 -2.63 4.84
N ARG A 25 -2.24 -3.65 5.35
CA ARG A 25 -2.94 -3.56 6.65
C ARG A 25 -1.97 -3.60 7.83
N ALA A 26 -0.99 -4.50 7.78
CA ALA A 26 0.06 -4.65 8.79
C ALA A 26 1.13 -5.66 8.33
N TRP A 27 1.88 -6.22 9.28
CA TRP A 27 2.90 -7.26 9.08
C TRP A 27 2.48 -8.52 8.30
N PRO A 28 1.21 -9.01 8.33
CA PRO A 28 0.83 -10.19 7.55
C PRO A 28 1.00 -9.97 6.03
N ASP A 29 0.90 -8.72 5.61
CA ASP A 29 0.89 -8.32 4.21
C ASP A 29 2.28 -7.96 3.66
N HIS A 30 3.33 -7.96 4.50
CA HIS A 30 4.68 -7.49 4.14
C HIS A 30 5.25 -8.12 2.87
N SER A 31 5.00 -9.41 2.65
CA SER A 31 5.51 -10.10 1.47
C SER A 31 4.91 -9.56 0.16
N ALA A 32 3.60 -9.31 0.14
CA ALA A 32 2.91 -8.72 -1.00
C ALA A 32 3.27 -7.24 -1.18
N TRP A 33 3.29 -6.49 -0.08
CA TRP A 33 3.66 -5.09 -0.04
C TRP A 33 5.08 -4.85 -0.60
N MET A 34 6.08 -5.63 -0.18
CA MET A 34 7.47 -5.47 -0.65
C MET A 34 7.61 -5.72 -2.16
N ARG A 35 6.88 -6.71 -2.69
CA ARG A 35 6.85 -6.98 -4.14
C ARG A 35 6.26 -5.80 -4.91
N ALA A 36 5.16 -5.22 -4.42
CA ALA A 36 4.53 -4.05 -5.02
C ALA A 36 5.44 -2.81 -4.94
N PHE A 37 6.07 -2.56 -3.79
CA PHE A 37 7.01 -1.48 -3.59
C PHE A 37 8.18 -1.53 -4.59
N LEU A 38 8.83 -2.70 -4.73
CA LEU A 38 9.93 -2.86 -5.69
C LEU A 38 9.47 -2.66 -7.14
N LYS A 39 8.24 -3.02 -7.49
CA LYS A 39 7.68 -2.77 -8.82
C LYS A 39 7.52 -1.27 -9.09
N VAL A 40 6.97 -0.51 -8.14
CA VAL A 40 6.83 0.95 -8.26
C VAL A 40 8.20 1.61 -8.34
N LEU A 41 9.15 1.23 -7.48
CA LEU A 41 10.49 1.79 -7.47
C LEU A 41 11.23 1.60 -8.80
N ARG A 42 11.13 0.40 -9.40
CA ARG A 42 11.74 0.12 -10.71
C ARG A 42 11.07 0.86 -11.86
N ALA A 43 9.77 1.12 -11.78
CA ALA A 43 9.05 1.88 -12.80
C ALA A 43 9.35 3.39 -12.74
N ALA A 44 9.81 3.88 -11.59
CA ALA A 44 10.20 5.27 -11.37
C ALA A 44 11.69 5.55 -11.63
N ALA A 45 12.49 4.50 -11.87
CA ALA A 45 13.89 4.59 -12.28
C ALA A 45 14.02 4.87 -13.78
#